data_AF-A0A081BEX5-F1
#
_entry.id   AF-A0A081BEX5-F1
#
_cell.length_a   1.000
_cell.length_b   1.000
_cell.length_c   1.000
_cell.angle_alpha   90.00
_cell.angle_beta   90.00
_cell.angle_gamma   90.00
#
_symmetry.space_group_name_H-M   'P 1'
#
loop_
_entity.id
_entity.type
_entity.pdbx_description
1 polymer ?
#
loop_
_entity_poly.entity_id
_entity_poly.type
_entity_poly.pdbx_seq_one_letter_code
_entity_poly.pdbx_strand_id
1 'polypeptide(L)'
;MSRPLMPKATAVWLVDNTALTFDQIADFCGLHALEIKGIADGDVAQGIKGLDPVAAGQLTRAEIERCQKDSSARLKLSESQHDLPEVKPRKGPRYTPVSRRQDRPDAIAWLLRHHPELTDAQVTKLVGTTKPTIQSIRDRSHWNSPNIKPVDPVTLGLCTQLELDAAVQKAARRVEREHKKAVKEGRAVETLLPAAQTTAEEPAEEEREKRAPSAAEAFSRLNNPVQEEEEPSYDADSVFSKLKDLKKDDEEEEDKE
;
A
#
# COMPACT_ATOMS: atom_id res chain seq x y z
N MET A 1 22.72 -34.38 6.14
CA MET A 1 22.50 -35.22 4.95
C MET A 1 21.26 -34.71 4.24
N SER A 2 21.36 -34.44 2.93
CA SER A 2 20.21 -34.01 2.13
C SER A 2 19.22 -35.16 2.01
N ARG A 3 17.93 -34.90 2.27
CA ARG A 3 16.86 -35.90 2.22
C ARG A 3 16.01 -35.68 0.97
N PRO A 4 15.43 -36.74 0.37
CA PRO A 4 14.49 -36.61 -0.73
C PRO A 4 13.25 -35.82 -0.30
N LEU A 5 12.63 -35.10 -1.24
CA LEU A 5 11.48 -34.22 -0.98
C LEU A 5 10.26 -34.97 -0.41
N MET A 6 10.05 -36.23 -0.82
CA MET A 6 8.94 -37.09 -0.39
C MET A 6 9.46 -38.46 0.08
N PRO A 7 10.04 -38.55 1.30
CA PRO A 7 10.82 -39.72 1.71
C PRO A 7 10.03 -41.02 1.76
N LYS A 8 8.75 -41.00 2.19
CA LYS A 8 7.91 -42.20 2.23
C LYS A 8 7.52 -42.70 0.84
N ALA A 9 7.13 -41.79 -0.07
CA ALA A 9 6.76 -42.16 -1.44
C ALA A 9 7.98 -42.64 -2.24
N THR A 10 9.15 -42.03 -2.02
CA THR A 10 10.40 -42.48 -2.61
C THR A 10 10.85 -43.83 -2.06
N ALA A 11 10.66 -44.09 -0.76
CA ALA A 11 10.94 -45.40 -0.16
C ALA A 11 10.08 -46.51 -0.75
N VAL A 12 8.76 -46.30 -0.90
CA VAL A 12 7.85 -47.25 -1.57
C VAL A 12 8.37 -47.59 -2.97
N TRP A 13 8.70 -46.58 -3.77
CA TRP A 13 9.21 -46.81 -5.11
C TRP A 13 10.54 -47.57 -5.12
N LEU A 14 11.48 -47.21 -4.23
CA LEU A 14 12.79 -47.87 -4.15
C LEU A 14 12.67 -49.34 -3.72
N VAL A 15 11.79 -49.65 -2.77
CA VAL A 15 11.53 -51.04 -2.33
C VAL A 15 10.98 -51.88 -3.47
N ASP A 16 10.04 -51.35 -4.26
CA ASP A 16 9.37 -52.10 -5.32
C ASP A 16 10.21 -52.24 -6.61
N ASN A 17 11.09 -51.27 -6.90
CA ASN A 17 11.77 -51.16 -8.20
C ASN A 17 13.30 -51.39 -8.12
N THR A 18 13.86 -51.63 -6.94
CA THR A 18 15.31 -51.80 -6.77
C THR A 18 15.65 -52.95 -5.82
N ALA A 19 16.82 -53.58 -6.02
CA ALA A 19 17.35 -54.62 -5.14
C ALA A 19 18.25 -54.06 -4.01
N LEU A 20 17.98 -52.82 -3.56
CA LEU A 20 18.74 -52.17 -2.49
C LEU A 20 18.39 -52.77 -1.13
N THR A 21 19.32 -52.71 -0.17
CA THR A 21 19.04 -53.15 1.20
C THR A 21 18.15 -52.15 1.93
N PHE A 22 17.36 -52.64 2.90
CA PHE A 22 16.49 -51.77 3.70
C PHE A 22 17.27 -50.68 4.44
N ASP A 23 18.51 -50.97 4.84
CA ASP A 23 19.39 -50.00 5.51
C ASP A 23 19.87 -48.90 4.54
N GLN A 24 20.14 -49.24 3.27
CA GLN A 24 20.49 -48.24 2.25
C GLN A 24 19.33 -47.29 1.95
N ILE A 25 18.11 -47.83 1.86
CA ILE A 25 16.89 -47.04 1.66
C ILE A 25 16.58 -46.20 2.92
N ALA A 26 16.83 -46.75 4.12
CA ALA A 26 16.66 -46.06 5.41
C ALA A 26 17.54 -44.82 5.48
N ASP A 27 18.81 -45.00 5.20
CA ASP A 27 19.81 -43.94 5.26
C ASP A 27 19.52 -42.84 4.22
N PHE A 28 19.03 -43.21 3.03
CA PHE A 28 18.69 -42.26 1.98
C PHE A 28 17.42 -41.46 2.28
N CYS A 29 16.34 -42.13 2.68
CA CYS A 29 15.07 -41.47 2.98
C CYS A 29 15.03 -40.83 4.37
N GLY A 30 16.00 -41.14 5.24
CA GLY A 30 16.02 -40.71 6.63
C GLY A 30 14.90 -41.36 7.47
N LEU A 31 14.52 -42.58 7.12
CA LEU A 31 13.50 -43.39 7.80
C LEU A 31 14.19 -44.53 8.55
N HIS A 32 13.51 -45.13 9.53
CA HIS A 32 14.08 -46.29 10.23
C HIS A 32 13.93 -47.56 9.37
N ALA A 33 14.88 -48.49 9.45
CA ALA A 33 14.83 -49.75 8.69
C ALA A 33 13.54 -50.57 8.95
N LEU A 34 12.96 -50.47 10.16
CA LEU A 34 11.66 -51.08 10.50
C LEU A 34 10.50 -50.46 9.73
N GLU A 35 10.51 -49.15 9.48
CA GLU A 35 9.47 -48.50 8.69
C GLU A 35 9.53 -48.96 7.23
N ILE A 36 10.73 -49.21 6.71
CA ILE A 36 10.93 -49.70 5.34
C ILE A 36 10.53 -51.16 5.21
N LYS A 37 10.82 -51.98 6.22
CA LYS A 37 10.27 -53.34 6.30
C LYS A 37 8.74 -53.30 6.32
N GLY A 38 8.14 -52.46 7.16
CA GLY A 38 6.69 -52.27 7.17
C GLY A 38 6.12 -51.69 5.87
N ILE A 39 6.90 -50.97 5.06
CA ILE A 39 6.52 -50.56 3.71
C ILE A 39 6.57 -51.76 2.75
N ALA A 40 7.63 -52.58 2.82
CA ALA A 40 7.78 -53.78 2.00
C ALA A 40 6.69 -54.82 2.31
N ASP A 41 6.30 -54.94 3.58
CA ASP A 41 5.21 -55.81 4.03
C ASP A 41 3.82 -55.23 3.70
N GLY A 42 3.75 -53.95 3.30
CA GLY A 42 2.50 -53.29 2.91
C GLY A 42 1.67 -52.73 4.08
N ASP A 43 2.23 -52.60 5.28
CA ASP A 43 1.55 -52.13 6.49
C ASP A 43 1.62 -50.61 6.69
N VAL A 44 2.76 -49.98 6.37
CA VAL A 44 3.09 -48.59 6.83
C VAL A 44 2.81 -47.49 5.78
N ALA A 45 2.34 -47.84 4.58
CA ALA A 45 2.12 -46.88 3.49
C ALA A 45 0.96 -47.24 2.55
N GLN A 46 -0.08 -47.91 3.07
CA GLN A 46 -1.25 -48.28 2.27
C GLN A 46 -1.88 -47.04 1.60
N GLY A 47 -1.88 -47.01 0.28
CA GLY A 47 -2.46 -45.92 -0.53
C GLY A 47 -1.49 -44.83 -0.97
N ILE A 48 -0.22 -44.85 -0.55
CA ILE A 48 0.80 -43.93 -1.07
C ILE A 48 1.31 -44.46 -2.42
N LYS A 49 1.12 -43.70 -3.50
CA LYS A 49 1.72 -44.01 -4.80
C LYS A 49 3.22 -43.72 -4.75
N GLY A 50 4.04 -44.71 -5.08
CA GLY A 50 5.49 -44.56 -5.17
C GLY A 50 5.88 -43.46 -6.16
N LEU A 51 6.80 -42.59 -5.74
CA LEU A 51 7.34 -41.53 -6.58
C LEU A 51 8.74 -41.91 -7.04
N ASP A 52 8.94 -41.97 -8.36
CA ASP A 52 10.24 -42.29 -8.96
C ASP A 52 11.27 -41.17 -8.67
N PRO A 53 12.34 -41.45 -7.89
CA PRO A 53 13.38 -40.48 -7.60
C PRO A 53 14.29 -40.16 -8.80
N VAL A 54 14.34 -41.04 -9.80
CA VAL A 54 15.08 -40.80 -11.06
C VAL A 54 14.31 -39.83 -11.94
N ALA A 55 13.00 -40.05 -12.09
CA ALA A 55 12.13 -39.11 -12.81
C ALA A 55 12.05 -37.74 -12.12
N ALA A 56 12.11 -37.71 -10.78
CA ALA A 56 12.18 -36.47 -10.00
C ALA A 56 13.55 -35.77 -10.06
N GLY A 57 14.56 -36.37 -10.71
CA GLY A 57 15.91 -35.81 -10.81
C GLY A 57 16.69 -35.82 -9.48
N GLN A 58 16.24 -36.59 -8.49
CA GLN A 58 16.86 -36.69 -7.16
C GLN A 58 17.93 -37.79 -7.10
N LEU A 59 17.81 -38.83 -7.95
CA LEU A 59 18.79 -39.90 -8.10
C LEU A 59 19.12 -40.14 -9.58
N THR A 60 20.32 -40.64 -9.84
CA THR A 60 20.68 -41.14 -11.18
C THR A 60 20.55 -42.66 -11.21
N ARG A 61 20.22 -43.23 -12.38
CA ARG A 61 20.15 -44.69 -12.55
C ARG A 61 21.51 -45.35 -12.25
N ALA A 62 22.61 -44.71 -12.66
CA ALA A 62 23.97 -45.17 -12.40
C ALA A 62 24.27 -45.29 -10.89
N GLU A 63 23.78 -44.35 -10.07
CA GLU A 63 23.97 -44.39 -8.62
C GLU A 63 23.21 -45.56 -7.97
N ILE A 64 21.99 -45.84 -8.45
CA ILE A 64 21.21 -47.00 -7.99
C ILE A 64 21.94 -48.30 -8.34
N GLU A 65 22.45 -48.43 -9.57
CA GLU A 65 23.20 -49.63 -9.98
C GLU A 65 24.50 -49.82 -9.19
N ARG A 66 25.18 -48.72 -8.82
CA ARG A 66 26.38 -48.76 -7.96
C ARG A 66 26.04 -49.33 -6.58
N CYS A 67 24.96 -48.83 -5.97
CA CYS A 67 24.52 -49.28 -4.64
C CYS A 67 23.86 -50.67 -4.65
N GLN A 68 23.31 -51.12 -5.77
CA GLN A 68 22.80 -52.50 -5.91
C GLN A 68 23.92 -53.54 -5.92
N LYS A 69 25.11 -53.19 -6.42
CA LYS A 69 26.27 -54.10 -6.46
C LYS A 69 27.03 -54.17 -5.14
N ASP A 70 26.89 -53.16 -4.27
CA ASP A 70 27.58 -53.06 -3.00
C ASP A 70 26.61 -52.66 -1.89
N SER A 71 26.32 -53.59 -0.98
CA SER A 71 25.41 -53.40 0.15
C SER A 71 25.93 -52.42 1.22
N SER A 72 27.24 -52.12 1.22
CA SER A 72 27.85 -51.14 2.12
C SER A 72 27.77 -49.71 1.59
N ALA A 73 27.62 -49.55 0.27
CA ALA A 73 27.57 -48.24 -0.36
C ALA A 73 26.30 -47.47 0.03
N ARG A 74 26.43 -46.16 0.26
CA ARG A 74 25.31 -45.26 0.56
C ARG A 74 24.93 -44.43 -0.67
N LEU A 75 23.62 -44.34 -0.91
CA LEU A 75 23.04 -43.50 -1.97
C LEU A 75 23.30 -42.03 -1.66
N LYS A 76 23.70 -41.27 -2.68
CA LYS A 76 23.83 -39.81 -2.59
C LYS A 76 22.79 -39.13 -3.46
N LEU A 77 22.15 -38.09 -2.91
CA LEU A 77 21.22 -37.25 -3.65
C LEU A 77 21.98 -36.52 -4.76
N SER A 78 21.45 -36.54 -5.98
CA SER A 78 21.96 -35.73 -7.08
C SER A 78 21.66 -34.26 -6.79
N GLU A 79 22.64 -33.39 -6.97
CA GLU A 79 22.39 -31.94 -6.99
C GLU A 79 21.55 -31.61 -8.22
N SER A 80 20.43 -30.91 -8.02
CA SER A 80 19.56 -30.50 -9.10
C SER A 80 20.31 -29.50 -9.99
N GLN A 81 20.55 -29.86 -11.25
CA GLN A 81 21.23 -29.02 -12.25
C GLN A 81 20.44 -27.75 -12.65
N HIS A 82 19.22 -27.58 -12.13
CA HIS A 82 18.32 -26.49 -12.49
C HIS A 82 18.13 -25.57 -11.30
N ASP A 83 18.82 -24.43 -11.31
CA ASP A 83 18.52 -23.30 -10.44
C ASP A 83 17.12 -22.80 -10.80
N LEU A 84 16.13 -23.15 -9.97
CA LEU A 84 14.78 -22.59 -10.10
C LEU A 84 14.88 -21.08 -9.85
N PRO A 85 14.50 -20.23 -10.82
CA PRO A 85 14.51 -18.80 -10.61
C PRO A 85 13.56 -18.44 -9.47
N GLU A 86 13.96 -17.47 -8.64
CA GLU A 86 13.18 -17.03 -7.49
C GLU A 86 11.75 -16.67 -7.92
N VAL A 87 10.77 -17.37 -7.32
CA VAL A 87 9.36 -17.19 -7.66
C VAL A 87 8.95 -15.79 -7.25
N LYS A 88 8.89 -14.87 -8.22
CA LYS A 88 8.45 -13.50 -7.99
C LYS A 88 7.05 -13.54 -7.36
N PRO A 89 6.84 -12.92 -6.19
CA PRO A 89 5.52 -12.90 -5.57
C PRO A 89 4.51 -12.30 -6.54
N ARG A 90 3.35 -12.95 -6.67
CA ARG A 90 2.29 -12.50 -7.57
C ARG A 90 1.89 -11.08 -7.20
N LYS A 91 1.98 -10.16 -8.17
CA LYS A 91 1.54 -8.76 -8.03
C LYS A 91 0.01 -8.70 -7.98
N GLY A 92 -0.57 -9.05 -6.84
CA GLY A 92 -2.00 -8.92 -6.55
C GLY A 92 -2.25 -8.09 -5.28
N PRO A 93 -3.48 -7.61 -5.04
CA PRO A 93 -3.84 -6.99 -3.78
C PRO A 93 -3.53 -7.92 -2.61
N ARG A 94 -2.75 -7.45 -1.62
CA ARG A 94 -2.48 -8.24 -0.42
C ARG A 94 -3.77 -8.36 0.39
N TYR A 95 -4.17 -9.60 0.70
CA TYR A 95 -5.28 -9.84 1.61
C TYR A 95 -4.89 -9.37 3.02
N THR A 96 -5.58 -8.36 3.54
CA THR A 96 -5.43 -7.97 4.95
C THR A 96 -6.34 -8.85 5.82
N PRO A 97 -5.80 -9.57 6.82
CA PRO A 97 -6.59 -10.41 7.72
C PRO A 97 -7.59 -9.56 8.53
N VAL A 98 -8.67 -10.18 8.99
CA VAL A 98 -9.79 -9.51 9.70
C VAL A 98 -9.33 -8.71 10.92
N SER A 99 -8.35 -9.23 11.66
CA SER A 99 -7.76 -8.56 12.82
C SER A 99 -7.14 -7.20 12.49
N ARG A 100 -6.45 -7.09 11.35
CA ARG A 100 -5.75 -5.86 10.92
C ARG A 100 -6.62 -4.91 10.12
N ARG A 101 -7.93 -5.14 10.06
CA ARG A 101 -8.85 -4.28 9.30
C ARG A 101 -9.15 -2.96 10.01
N GLN A 102 -9.10 -2.96 11.34
CA GLN A 102 -9.34 -1.79 12.18
C GLN A 102 -8.18 -0.78 12.10
N ASP A 103 -6.99 -1.23 11.72
CA ASP A 103 -5.81 -0.38 11.56
C ASP A 103 -5.80 0.39 10.21
N ARG A 104 -6.72 0.07 9.29
CA ARG A 104 -6.74 0.68 7.95
C ARG A 104 -7.21 2.13 7.95
N PRO A 105 -8.25 2.53 8.71
CA PRO A 105 -8.60 3.94 8.87
C PRO A 105 -7.45 4.79 9.43
N ASP A 106 -6.70 4.25 10.39
CA ASP A 106 -5.54 4.89 11.02
C ASP A 106 -4.41 5.15 10.01
N ALA A 107 -4.11 4.13 9.19
CA ALA A 107 -3.16 4.22 8.08
C ALA A 107 -3.57 5.25 7.01
N ILE A 108 -4.85 5.27 6.64
CA ILE A 108 -5.37 6.21 5.63
C ILE A 108 -5.31 7.65 6.15
N ALA A 109 -5.67 7.87 7.42
CA ALA A 109 -5.57 9.19 8.04
C ALA A 109 -4.14 9.71 8.09
N TRP A 110 -3.16 8.82 8.32
CA TRP A 110 -1.75 9.19 8.26
C TRP A 110 -1.30 9.57 6.85
N LEU A 111 -1.67 8.76 5.84
CA LEU A 111 -1.33 9.02 4.44
C LEU A 111 -1.93 10.34 3.94
N LEU A 112 -3.19 10.62 4.27
CA LEU A 112 -3.85 11.88 3.88
C LEU A 112 -3.20 13.10 4.53
N ARG A 113 -2.67 12.96 5.75
CA ARG A 113 -2.03 14.05 6.50
C ARG A 113 -0.60 14.34 6.05
N HIS A 114 0.21 13.29 5.83
CA HIS A 114 1.64 13.44 5.53
C HIS A 114 1.95 13.44 4.04
N HIS A 115 1.09 12.80 3.23
CA HIS A 115 1.30 12.63 1.80
C HIS A 115 0.06 13.04 0.97
N PRO A 116 -0.34 14.33 0.98
CA PRO A 116 -1.46 14.82 0.17
C PRO A 116 -1.22 14.67 -1.35
N GLU A 117 0.02 14.47 -1.78
CA GLU A 117 0.39 14.21 -3.17
C GLU A 117 -0.09 12.84 -3.69
N LEU A 118 -0.43 11.89 -2.81
CA LEU A 118 -0.89 10.55 -3.21
C LEU A 118 -2.32 10.59 -3.74
N THR A 119 -2.59 9.90 -4.86
CA THR A 119 -3.98 9.72 -5.30
C THR A 119 -4.69 8.63 -4.52
N ASP A 120 -6.03 8.71 -4.46
CA ASP A 120 -6.89 7.67 -3.89
C ASP A 120 -6.65 6.28 -4.50
N ALA A 121 -6.22 6.23 -5.77
CA ALA A 121 -5.85 4.98 -6.45
C ALA A 121 -4.52 4.41 -5.89
N GLN A 122 -3.55 5.26 -5.56
CA GLN A 122 -2.30 4.84 -4.92
C GLN A 122 -2.57 4.39 -3.48
N VAL A 123 -3.39 5.11 -2.72
CA VAL A 123 -3.78 4.76 -1.33
C VAL A 123 -4.53 3.42 -1.30
N THR A 124 -5.49 3.21 -2.22
CA THR A 124 -6.18 1.92 -2.41
C THR A 124 -5.20 0.76 -2.60
N LYS A 125 -4.14 0.96 -3.39
CA LYS A 125 -3.14 -0.08 -3.67
C LYS A 125 -2.20 -0.36 -2.48
N LEU A 126 -1.87 0.66 -1.69
CA LEU A 126 -0.99 0.54 -0.52
C LEU A 126 -1.69 -0.12 0.66
N VAL A 127 -2.91 0.30 0.98
CA VAL A 127 -3.63 -0.13 2.20
C VAL A 127 -4.58 -1.30 1.94
N GLY A 128 -4.99 -1.53 0.68
CA GLY A 128 -5.98 -2.56 0.32
C GLY A 128 -7.39 -2.21 0.78
N THR A 129 -7.75 -0.92 0.72
CA THR A 129 -9.09 -0.39 1.03
C THR A 129 -9.87 -0.03 -0.24
N THR A 130 -11.06 0.53 -0.11
CA THR A 130 -11.85 1.05 -1.24
C THR A 130 -11.89 2.58 -1.24
N LYS A 131 -12.09 3.18 -2.42
CA LYS A 131 -12.24 4.64 -2.60
C LYS A 131 -13.31 5.29 -1.70
N PRO A 132 -14.54 4.75 -1.56
CA PRO A 132 -15.54 5.36 -0.67
C PRO A 132 -15.06 5.40 0.78
N THR A 133 -14.35 4.39 1.26
CA THR A 133 -13.78 4.41 2.62
C THR A 133 -12.73 5.51 2.78
N ILE A 134 -11.91 5.76 1.77
CA ILE A 134 -10.94 6.88 1.79
C ILE A 134 -11.67 8.23 1.88
N GLN A 135 -12.74 8.40 1.10
CA GLN A 135 -13.55 9.62 1.13
C GLN A 135 -14.23 9.81 2.49
N SER A 136 -14.85 8.76 3.06
CA SER A 136 -15.45 8.84 4.40
C SER A 136 -14.46 9.23 5.50
N ILE A 137 -13.18 8.88 5.37
CA ILE A 137 -12.14 9.27 6.33
C ILE A 137 -11.70 10.72 6.09
N ARG A 138 -11.60 11.16 4.83
CA ARG A 138 -11.33 12.56 4.47
C ARG A 138 -12.42 13.49 5.01
N ASP A 139 -13.67 13.08 4.85
CA ASP A 139 -14.86 13.83 5.27
C ASP A 139 -15.20 13.61 6.75
N ARG A 140 -14.44 12.79 7.47
CA ARG A 140 -14.68 12.39 8.88
C ARG A 140 -16.08 11.79 9.13
N SER A 141 -16.68 11.21 8.10
CA SER A 141 -17.99 10.54 8.11
C SER A 141 -17.88 9.03 8.39
N HIS A 142 -16.67 8.50 8.57
CA HIS A 142 -16.48 7.12 9.00
C HIS A 142 -17.05 6.91 10.43
N TRP A 143 -17.76 5.80 10.65
CA TRP A 143 -18.40 5.49 11.94
C TRP A 143 -17.44 5.54 13.14
N ASN A 144 -16.15 5.22 12.93
CA ASN A 144 -15.12 5.25 13.96
C ASN A 144 -14.26 6.53 13.94
N SER A 145 -14.66 7.59 13.23
CA SER A 145 -13.90 8.84 13.09
C SER A 145 -13.33 9.42 14.39
N PRO A 146 -14.03 9.42 15.54
CA PRO A 146 -13.46 10.01 16.77
C PRO A 146 -12.27 9.24 17.34
N ASN A 147 -12.13 7.95 17.03
CA ASN A 147 -11.05 7.11 17.57
C ASN A 147 -9.88 6.90 16.60
N ILE A 148 -9.96 7.46 15.38
CA ILE A 148 -8.92 7.28 14.36
C ILE A 148 -7.64 8.00 14.80
N LYS A 149 -6.53 7.27 14.87
CA LYS A 149 -5.21 7.81 15.17
C LYS A 149 -4.34 7.71 13.92
N PRO A 150 -3.76 8.81 13.42
CA PRO A 150 -2.85 8.75 12.28
C PRO A 150 -1.59 7.96 12.65
N VAL A 151 -1.47 6.72 12.15
CA VAL A 151 -0.32 5.84 12.33
C VAL A 151 0.24 5.42 10.96
N ASP A 152 1.56 5.32 10.86
CA ASP A 152 2.25 4.98 9.61
C ASP A 152 1.86 3.57 9.10
N PRO A 153 1.40 3.43 7.84
CA PRO A 153 1.04 2.14 7.24
C PRO A 153 2.18 1.10 7.21
N VAL A 154 3.45 1.53 7.22
CA VAL A 154 4.60 0.63 7.27
C VAL A 154 4.73 -0.02 8.64
N THR A 155 4.55 0.77 9.71
CA THR A 155 4.58 0.26 11.09
C THR A 155 3.44 -0.73 11.37
N LEU A 156 2.29 -0.52 10.73
CA LEU A 156 1.13 -1.42 10.78
C LEU A 156 1.30 -2.68 9.91
N GLY A 157 2.35 -2.74 9.08
CA GLY A 157 2.64 -3.85 8.18
C GLY A 157 1.69 -3.97 7.00
N LEU A 158 1.03 -2.87 6.62
CA LEU A 158 0.10 -2.82 5.48
C LEU A 158 0.85 -2.64 4.16
N CYS A 159 1.90 -1.80 4.16
CA CYS A 159 2.82 -1.63 3.04
C CYS A 159 4.27 -1.85 3.50
N THR A 160 5.16 -2.11 2.54
CA THR A 160 6.60 -2.08 2.77
C THR A 160 7.15 -0.67 2.54
N GLN A 161 8.27 -0.33 3.18
CA GLN A 161 8.94 0.96 2.99
C GLN A 161 9.20 1.25 1.50
N LEU A 162 9.69 0.25 0.78
CA LEU A 162 9.97 0.35 -0.66
C LEU A 162 8.72 0.67 -1.48
N GLU A 163 7.56 0.10 -1.12
CA GLU A 163 6.29 0.37 -1.79
C GLU A 163 5.79 1.80 -1.52
N LEU A 164 5.95 2.29 -0.28
CA LEU A 164 5.58 3.65 0.09
C LEU A 164 6.44 4.68 -0.65
N ASP A 165 7.77 4.52 -0.60
CA ASP A 165 8.72 5.42 -1.25
C ASP A 165 8.49 5.47 -2.77
N ALA A 166 8.26 4.32 -3.41
CA ALA A 166 7.95 4.25 -4.83
C ALA A 166 6.62 4.95 -5.18
N ALA A 167 5.62 4.87 -4.31
CA ALA A 167 4.34 5.54 -4.51
C ALA A 167 4.47 7.07 -4.38
N VAL A 168 5.21 7.54 -3.38
CA VAL A 168 5.49 8.96 -3.13
C VAL A 168 6.31 9.56 -4.27
N GLN A 169 7.40 8.90 -4.70
CA GLN A 169 8.20 9.38 -5.83
C GLN A 169 7.37 9.47 -7.13
N LYS A 170 6.49 8.50 -7.38
CA LYS A 170 5.59 8.53 -8.53
C LYS A 170 4.55 9.65 -8.44
N ALA A 171 4.05 9.93 -7.24
CA ALA A 171 3.14 11.03 -6.97
C ALA A 171 3.82 12.39 -7.17
N ALA A 172 5.01 12.60 -6.58
CA ALA A 172 5.78 13.82 -6.72
C ALA A 172 6.08 14.15 -8.19
N ARG A 173 6.55 13.18 -8.98
CA ARG A 173 6.78 13.35 -10.43
C ARG A 173 5.51 13.72 -11.20
N ARG A 174 4.34 13.23 -10.76
CA ARG A 174 3.06 13.57 -11.38
C ARG A 174 2.67 15.01 -11.07
N VAL A 175 2.74 15.41 -9.79
CA VAL A 175 2.44 16.78 -9.35
C VAL A 175 3.37 17.78 -10.02
N GLU A 176 4.67 17.49 -10.11
CA GLU A 176 5.64 18.34 -10.82
C GLU A 176 5.28 18.51 -12.31
N ARG A 177 4.85 17.42 -12.96
CA ARG A 177 4.42 17.47 -14.36
C ARG A 177 3.12 18.26 -14.53
N GLU A 178 2.17 18.13 -13.61
CA GLU A 178 0.92 18.90 -13.60
C GLU A 178 1.21 20.38 -13.37
N HIS A 179 2.11 20.72 -12.44
CA HIS A 179 2.57 22.08 -12.21
C HIS A 179 3.25 22.68 -13.46
N LYS A 180 4.17 21.96 -14.11
CA LYS A 180 4.80 22.41 -15.36
C LYS A 180 3.80 22.65 -16.50
N LYS A 181 2.74 21.84 -16.58
CA LYS A 181 1.66 22.05 -17.55
C LYS A 181 0.83 23.29 -17.21
N ALA A 182 0.45 23.46 -15.94
CA ALA A 182 -0.32 24.63 -15.49
C ALA A 182 0.43 25.96 -15.73
N VAL A 183 1.74 25.98 -15.47
CA VAL A 183 2.60 27.14 -15.78
C VAL A 183 2.68 27.40 -17.28
N LYS A 184 2.76 26.37 -18.12
CA LYS A 184 2.76 26.50 -19.59
C LYS A 184 1.42 26.98 -20.14
N GLU A 185 0.32 26.63 -19.47
CA GLU A 185 -1.06 27.00 -19.84
C GLU A 185 -1.49 28.36 -19.25
N GLY A 186 -0.58 29.10 -18.60
CA GLY A 186 -0.84 30.47 -18.11
C GLY A 186 -1.85 30.57 -16.97
N ARG A 187 -2.22 29.44 -16.35
CA ARG A 187 -3.12 29.43 -15.19
C ARG A 187 -2.29 29.82 -13.97
N ALA A 188 -2.50 31.04 -13.49
CA ALA A 188 -1.83 31.58 -12.30
C ALA A 188 -2.02 30.62 -11.12
N VAL A 189 -1.03 29.78 -10.89
CA VAL A 189 -0.85 29.12 -9.60
C VAL A 189 -0.52 30.27 -8.66
N GLU A 190 -1.35 30.45 -7.64
CA GLU A 190 -1.16 31.40 -6.54
C GLU A 190 0.11 31.02 -5.78
N THR A 191 1.24 31.33 -6.41
CA THR A 191 2.58 31.11 -5.90
C THR A 191 3.10 32.49 -5.55
N LEU A 192 3.70 32.60 -4.37
CA LEU A 192 4.32 33.84 -3.92
C LEU A 192 5.25 34.39 -5.00
N LEU A 193 5.17 35.71 -5.19
CA LEU A 193 6.01 36.43 -6.14
C LEU A 193 7.49 36.07 -5.89
N PRO A 194 8.33 35.99 -6.95
CA PRO A 194 9.74 35.68 -6.80
C PRO A 194 10.39 36.58 -5.76
N ALA A 195 11.23 36.04 -4.89
CA ALA A 195 11.94 36.80 -3.84
C ALA A 195 12.70 38.03 -4.37
N ALA A 196 13.06 38.03 -5.67
CA ALA A 196 13.64 39.19 -6.34
C ALA A 196 12.72 40.43 -6.39
N GLN A 197 11.40 40.26 -6.29
CA GLN A 197 10.42 41.36 -6.27
C GLN A 197 10.07 41.83 -4.86
N THR A 198 10.30 41.02 -3.82
CA THR A 198 10.06 41.41 -2.42
C THR A 198 11.32 41.92 -1.71
N THR A 199 12.50 41.74 -2.32
CA THR A 199 13.80 42.17 -1.78
C THR A 199 14.50 43.20 -2.68
N ALA A 200 13.80 43.71 -3.70
CA ALA A 200 14.25 44.90 -4.39
C ALA A 200 14.09 46.07 -3.41
N GLU A 201 15.22 46.53 -2.88
CA GLU A 201 15.34 47.78 -2.14
C GLU A 201 14.65 48.89 -2.95
N GLU A 202 13.45 49.28 -2.51
CA GLU A 202 12.98 50.63 -2.77
C GLU A 202 14.06 51.58 -2.22
N PRO A 203 14.43 52.65 -2.93
CA PRO A 203 15.29 53.69 -2.39
C PRO A 203 14.48 54.45 -1.32
N ALA A 204 14.40 53.86 -0.12
CA ALA A 204 13.65 54.35 1.02
C ALA A 204 14.53 55.16 2.00
N GLU A 205 15.60 55.81 1.50
CA GLU A 205 16.50 56.63 2.32
C GLU A 205 16.20 58.14 2.28
N GLU A 206 15.32 58.66 1.40
CA GLU A 206 15.05 60.11 1.34
C GLU A 206 13.69 60.59 1.92
N GLU A 207 12.73 59.71 2.22
CA GLU A 207 11.41 60.14 2.77
C GLU A 207 11.20 59.87 4.26
N ARG A 208 12.10 59.16 4.95
CA ARG A 208 11.93 58.81 6.37
C ARG A 208 12.18 59.95 7.37
N GLU A 209 12.73 61.09 6.94
CA GLU A 209 12.98 62.23 7.84
C GLU A 209 11.77 63.17 8.06
N LYS A 210 10.64 63.01 7.36
CA LYS A 210 9.52 63.97 7.44
C LYS A 210 8.17 63.44 7.94
N ARG A 211 8.07 62.18 8.38
CA ARG A 211 6.78 61.58 8.81
C ARG A 211 6.87 60.71 10.06
N ALA A 212 7.43 61.23 11.15
CA ALA A 212 7.14 60.70 12.48
C ALA A 212 5.92 61.46 13.06
N PRO A 213 4.72 60.86 13.16
CA PRO A 213 3.67 61.45 13.99
C PRO A 213 4.11 61.38 15.45
N SER A 214 4.02 62.51 16.15
CA SER A 214 4.47 62.62 17.54
C SER A 214 3.65 61.68 18.44
N ALA A 215 4.28 61.16 19.50
CA ALA A 215 3.68 60.25 20.49
C ALA A 215 2.38 60.78 21.15
N ALA A 216 2.04 62.06 20.97
CA ALA A 216 0.81 62.67 21.46
C ALA A 216 -0.45 62.27 20.67
N GLU A 217 -0.35 62.01 19.36
CA GLU A 217 -1.52 61.64 18.53
C GLU A 217 -1.93 60.17 18.71
N ALA A 218 -0.96 59.29 19.02
CA ALA A 218 -1.22 57.89 19.29
C ALA A 218 -1.99 57.69 20.62
N PHE A 219 -1.72 58.52 21.63
CA PHE A 219 -2.38 58.44 22.93
C PHE A 219 -3.84 58.95 22.90
N SER A 220 -4.15 59.90 22.01
CA SER A 220 -5.51 60.44 21.87
C SER A 220 -6.49 59.44 21.20
N ARG A 221 -5.98 58.46 20.43
CA ARG A 221 -6.82 57.43 19.79
C ARG A 221 -7.29 56.34 20.75
N LEU A 222 -6.64 56.17 21.91
CA LEU A 222 -7.03 55.17 22.90
C LEU A 222 -8.21 55.60 23.80
N ASN A 223 -8.62 56.88 23.77
CA ASN A 223 -9.56 57.44 24.75
C ASN A 223 -10.93 57.83 24.16
N ASN A 224 -11.31 57.27 23.00
CA ASN A 224 -12.65 57.44 22.43
C ASN A 224 -13.48 56.17 22.67
N PRO A 225 -14.70 56.24 23.24
CA PRO A 225 -15.53 55.06 23.44
C PRO A 225 -15.98 54.51 22.08
N VAL A 226 -15.82 53.20 21.92
CA VAL A 226 -16.21 52.43 20.74
C VAL A 226 -17.71 52.59 20.49
N GLN A 227 -18.10 53.15 19.34
CA GLN A 227 -19.46 53.04 18.82
C GLN A 227 -19.66 51.60 18.34
N GLU A 228 -20.70 50.94 18.85
CA GLU A 228 -21.14 49.62 18.40
C GLU A 228 -21.49 49.69 16.90
N GLU A 229 -20.75 48.97 16.07
CA GLU A 229 -21.09 48.73 14.68
C GLU A 229 -22.23 47.70 14.64
N GLU A 230 -23.42 48.11 14.18
CA GLU A 230 -24.59 47.25 14.02
C GLU A 230 -24.29 46.10 13.03
N GLU A 231 -24.48 44.86 13.48
CA GLU A 231 -24.46 43.69 12.61
C GLU A 231 -25.56 43.79 11.54
N PRO A 232 -25.30 43.51 10.26
CA PRO A 232 -26.34 43.50 9.24
C PRO A 232 -27.29 42.33 9.47
N SER A 233 -28.47 42.59 10.05
CA SER A 233 -29.54 41.60 10.18
C SER A 233 -30.13 41.29 8.80
N TYR A 234 -30.00 40.04 8.36
CA TYR A 234 -30.63 39.57 7.13
C TYR A 234 -32.14 39.39 7.34
N ASP A 235 -32.95 40.19 6.65
CA ASP A 235 -34.42 40.12 6.68
C ASP A 235 -34.95 39.01 5.76
N ALA A 236 -35.77 38.11 6.33
CA ALA A 236 -36.30 36.94 5.64
C ALA A 236 -37.23 37.31 4.48
N ASP A 237 -37.92 38.45 4.55
CA ASP A 237 -38.86 38.88 3.50
C ASP A 237 -38.15 39.29 2.19
N SER A 238 -36.89 39.73 2.26
CA SER A 238 -36.09 40.06 1.07
C SER A 238 -35.76 38.81 0.22
N VAL A 239 -35.66 37.64 0.85
CA VAL A 239 -35.38 36.37 0.19
C VAL A 239 -36.61 35.84 -0.54
N PHE A 240 -37.81 36.06 0.01
CA PHE A 240 -39.06 35.55 -0.56
C PHE A 240 -39.70 36.47 -1.62
N SER A 241 -39.44 37.78 -1.59
CA SER A 241 -39.91 38.68 -2.66
C SER A 241 -39.28 38.32 -4.01
N LYS A 242 -38.01 37.94 -4.02
CA LYS A 242 -37.28 37.59 -5.25
C LYS A 242 -37.75 36.29 -5.92
N LEU A 243 -38.48 35.45 -5.18
CA LEU A 243 -39.09 34.22 -5.69
C LEU A 243 -40.48 34.46 -6.31
N LYS A 244 -41.14 35.57 -5.96
CA LYS A 244 -42.43 35.95 -6.54
C LYS A 244 -42.30 36.55 -7.94
N ASP A 245 -41.21 37.27 -8.20
CA ASP A 245 -40.94 37.84 -9.54
C ASP A 245 -40.67 36.73 -10.58
N LEU A 246 -39.98 35.66 -10.17
CA LEU A 246 -39.71 34.47 -11.02
C LEU A 246 -40.96 33.66 -11.38
N LYS A 247 -42.07 33.84 -10.66
CA LYS A 247 -43.31 33.09 -10.90
C LYS A 247 -44.31 33.86 -11.76
N LYS A 248 -44.04 35.14 -12.04
CA LYS A 248 -44.92 36.00 -12.83
C LYS A 248 -44.56 35.99 -14.33
N ASP A 249 -43.32 35.64 -14.67
CA ASP A 249 -42.87 35.55 -16.06
C ASP A 249 -43.35 34.27 -16.79
N ASP A 250 -43.77 33.23 -16.05
CA ASP A 250 -44.25 31.95 -16.64
C ASP A 250 -45.77 31.96 -16.97
N GLU A 251 -46.55 32.97 -16.54
CA GLU A 251 -48.00 33.03 -16.79
C GLU A 251 -48.39 33.93 -17.98
N GLU A 252 -47.46 34.67 -18.60
CA GLU A 252 -47.76 35.60 -19.71
C GLU A 252 -47.53 35.02 -21.14
N GLU A 253 -47.10 33.76 -21.29
CA GLU A 253 -46.86 33.12 -22.60
C GLU A 253 -47.94 32.11 -23.07
N GLU A 254 -49.05 31.90 -22.35
CA GLU A 254 -50.09 30.93 -22.77
C GLU A 254 -51.34 31.51 -23.47
N ASP A 255 -51.45 32.84 -23.66
CA ASP A 255 -52.61 33.46 -24.33
C ASP A 255 -52.22 34.35 -25.52
N LYS A 256 -51.70 33.77 -26.62
CA LYS A 256 -51.82 34.34 -27.98
C LYS A 256 -51.93 33.26 -29.05
N GLU A 257 -53.18 33.01 -29.44
CA GLU A 257 -53.60 32.55 -30.77
C GLU A 257 -53.31 33.63 -31.84
#